data_AF-A0A0A8WS33-F1
#
_entry.id   AF-A0A0A8WS33-F1
#
_cell.length_a   1.000
_cell.length_b   1.000
_cell.length_c   1.000
_cell.angle_alpha   90.00
_cell.angle_beta   90.00
_cell.angle_gamma   90.00
#
_symmetry.space_group_name_H-M   'P 1'
#
loop_
_entity.id
_entity.type
_entity.pdbx_description
1 polymer ?
#
loop_
_entity_poly.entity_id
_entity_poly.type
_entity_poly.pdbx_seq_one_letter_code
_entity_poly.pdbx_strand_id
1 'polypeptide(L)'
;MAWDFEELKVLVENKHGAGQSNLLDPLLNSLWRKLEIARYHSIESRRLTEQYFGDDSFENYNKAFRYIFDRINGDEEARKFFQDAFIAEANIVAYSQSMHSAFDILGKVIIESLKIDHMFHANQNIYLFTVKNKLKHHGIANNIVTEIETAINNDSYKYLRAFVNVNKHLCLLRIPHTVEMNAASEIPFGMKIEPFLYENEHFQEKWARYFVTEEFNEISESIVKIGNSINDHLKI
;
A
#
# COMPACT_ATOMS: atom_id res chain seq x y z
N MET A 1 13.62 -11.94 -2.84
CA MET A 1 14.27 -12.16 -1.53
C MET A 1 13.23 -11.86 -0.45
N ALA A 2 13.18 -12.64 0.63
CA ALA A 2 12.31 -12.38 1.79
C ALA A 2 13.12 -11.67 2.88
N TRP A 3 12.46 -10.89 3.73
CA TRP A 3 13.09 -10.28 4.91
C TRP A 3 12.99 -11.23 6.10
N ASP A 4 14.13 -11.56 6.71
CA ASP A 4 14.20 -12.45 7.87
C ASP A 4 14.09 -11.64 9.19
N PHE A 5 12.95 -11.81 9.86
CA PHE A 5 12.64 -11.13 11.12
C PHE A 5 13.38 -11.74 12.31
N GLU A 6 13.62 -13.06 12.28
CA GLU A 6 14.35 -13.73 13.36
C GLU A 6 15.84 -13.37 13.29
N GLU A 7 16.40 -13.29 12.08
CA GLU A 7 17.74 -12.74 11.89
C GLU A 7 17.84 -11.32 12.45
N LEU A 8 16.89 -10.44 12.14
CA LEU A 8 16.89 -9.07 12.68
C LEU A 8 16.90 -9.07 14.21
N LYS A 9 16.04 -9.86 14.85
CA LYS A 9 15.95 -9.94 16.30
C LYS A 9 17.25 -10.43 16.94
N VAL A 10 17.87 -11.45 16.36
CA VAL A 10 19.18 -11.95 16.82
C VAL A 10 20.26 -10.89 16.66
N LEU A 11 20.29 -10.17 15.54
CA LEU A 11 21.25 -9.09 15.31
C LEU A 11 21.09 -7.95 16.31
N VAL A 12 19.85 -7.54 16.59
CA VAL A 12 19.55 -6.49 17.57
C VAL A 12 19.86 -6.94 18.99
N GLU A 13 19.56 -8.19 19.34
CA GLU A 13 19.94 -8.76 20.64
C GLU A 13 21.46 -8.74 20.83
N ASN A 14 22.22 -9.18 19.82
CA ASN A 14 23.68 -9.22 19.88
C ASN A 14 24.29 -7.81 20.01
N LYS A 15 23.72 -6.80 19.32
CA LYS A 15 24.27 -5.44 19.29
C LYS A 15 23.80 -4.54 20.43
N HIS A 16 22.58 -4.75 20.92
CA HIS A 16 21.89 -3.83 21.83
C HIS A 16 21.30 -4.50 23.07
N GLY A 17 21.31 -5.83 23.16
CA GLY A 17 20.81 -6.64 24.26
C GLY A 17 19.35 -7.09 24.08
N ALA A 18 18.97 -8.14 24.82
CA ALA A 18 17.64 -8.76 24.74
C ALA A 18 16.49 -7.79 25.00
N GLY A 19 16.68 -6.81 25.89
CA GLY A 19 15.68 -5.78 26.16
C GLY A 19 15.29 -4.97 24.91
N GLN A 20 16.27 -4.64 24.05
CA GLN A 20 16.01 -3.92 22.80
C GLN A 20 15.35 -4.84 21.76
N SER A 21 15.82 -6.10 21.65
CA SER A 21 15.23 -7.08 20.74
C SER A 21 13.76 -7.35 21.04
N ASN A 22 13.39 -7.44 22.33
CA ASN A 22 12.00 -7.64 22.77
C ASN A 22 11.06 -6.50 22.36
N LEU A 23 11.56 -5.28 22.12
CA LEU A 23 10.74 -4.16 21.63
C LEU A 23 10.29 -4.37 20.18
N LEU A 24 11.00 -5.22 19.41
CA LEU A 24 10.68 -5.49 18.01
C LEU A 24 9.50 -6.41 17.82
N ASP A 25 9.26 -7.37 18.73
CA ASP A 25 8.21 -8.38 18.60
C ASP A 25 6.82 -7.79 18.26
N PRO A 26 6.28 -6.83 19.04
CA PRO A 26 4.98 -6.25 18.70
C PRO A 26 5.00 -5.46 17.39
N LEU A 27 6.13 -4.83 17.04
CA LEU A 27 6.26 -4.04 15.81
C LEU A 27 6.32 -4.92 14.57
N LEU A 28 7.16 -5.97 14.58
CA LEU A 28 7.31 -6.91 13.49
C LEU A 28 6.03 -7.72 13.26
N ASN A 29 5.37 -8.17 14.32
CA ASN A 29 4.06 -8.81 14.22
C ASN A 29 3.02 -7.87 13.60
N SER A 30 2.94 -6.62 14.08
CA SER A 30 2.02 -5.62 13.53
C SER A 30 2.31 -5.32 12.06
N LEU A 31 3.58 -5.21 11.67
CA LEU A 31 4.00 -4.99 10.30
C LEU A 31 3.57 -6.14 9.39
N TRP A 32 3.87 -7.38 9.78
CA TRP A 32 3.45 -8.57 9.05
C TRP A 32 1.94 -8.64 8.90
N ARG A 33 1.19 -8.46 9.99
CA ARG A 33 -0.28 -8.44 9.99
C ARG A 33 -0.83 -7.38 9.05
N LYS A 34 -0.24 -6.17 9.00
CA LYS A 34 -0.68 -5.12 8.07
C LYS A 34 -0.48 -5.52 6.61
N LEU A 35 0.62 -6.21 6.28
CA LEU A 35 0.86 -6.75 4.94
C LEU A 35 -0.13 -7.86 4.58
N GLU A 36 -0.46 -8.75 5.52
CA GLU A 36 -1.48 -9.80 5.31
C GLU A 36 -2.87 -9.21 5.09
N ILE A 37 -3.27 -8.24 5.92
CA ILE A 37 -4.55 -7.54 5.78
C ILE A 37 -4.62 -6.81 4.44
N ALA A 38 -3.54 -6.12 4.05
CA ALA A 38 -3.46 -5.47 2.75
C ALA A 38 -3.62 -6.47 1.60
N ARG A 39 -2.90 -7.60 1.66
CA ARG A 39 -3.00 -8.68 0.67
C ARG A 39 -4.42 -9.24 0.57
N TYR A 40 -5.06 -9.52 1.71
CA TYR A 40 -6.43 -10.01 1.75
C TYR A 40 -7.39 -9.05 1.03
N HIS A 41 -7.35 -7.76 1.37
CA HIS A 41 -8.23 -6.76 0.77
C HIS A 41 -7.93 -6.51 -0.71
N SER A 42 -6.66 -6.57 -1.11
CA SER A 42 -6.26 -6.53 -2.52
C SER A 42 -6.90 -7.67 -3.32
N ILE A 43 -6.78 -8.90 -2.83
CA ILE A 43 -7.34 -10.10 -3.48
C ILE A 43 -8.87 -10.01 -3.52
N GLU A 44 -9.51 -9.59 -2.43
CA GLU A 44 -10.96 -9.56 -2.35
C GLU A 44 -11.57 -8.46 -3.24
N SER A 45 -10.97 -7.27 -3.29
CA SER A 45 -11.39 -6.22 -4.25
C SER A 45 -11.31 -6.72 -5.69
N ARG A 46 -10.19 -7.37 -6.04
CA ARG A 46 -9.98 -7.93 -7.38
C ARG A 46 -11.03 -9.00 -7.70
N ARG A 47 -11.22 -9.98 -6.80
CA ARG A 47 -12.20 -11.06 -6.96
C ARG A 47 -13.61 -10.53 -7.21
N LEU A 48 -14.03 -9.51 -6.45
CA LEU A 48 -15.35 -8.90 -6.57
C LEU A 48 -15.54 -8.15 -7.88
N THR A 49 -14.46 -7.59 -8.45
CA THR A 49 -14.50 -6.91 -9.74
C THR A 49 -14.48 -7.92 -10.89
N GLU A 50 -13.63 -8.95 -10.82
CA GLU A 50 -13.45 -9.95 -11.86
C GLU A 50 -14.62 -10.94 -11.98
N GLN A 51 -15.34 -11.25 -10.89
CA GLN A 51 -16.46 -12.21 -10.96
C GLN A 51 -17.60 -11.79 -11.90
N TYR A 52 -17.76 -10.48 -12.17
CA TYR A 52 -18.80 -9.99 -13.06
C TYR A 52 -18.38 -10.01 -14.52
N PHE A 53 -17.10 -9.77 -14.77
CA PHE A 53 -16.62 -9.42 -16.09
C PHE A 53 -15.46 -10.28 -16.60
N GLY A 54 -14.92 -11.23 -15.84
CA GLY A 54 -13.84 -12.09 -16.32
C GLY A 54 -12.61 -11.33 -16.82
N ASP A 55 -12.11 -11.72 -17.99
CA ASP A 55 -11.01 -11.07 -18.72
C ASP A 55 -11.50 -9.93 -19.64
N ASP A 56 -10.58 -9.08 -20.13
CA ASP A 56 -10.85 -7.93 -21.01
C ASP A 56 -11.30 -8.32 -22.44
N SER A 57 -12.02 -9.43 -22.59
CA SER A 57 -12.59 -9.87 -23.85
C SER A 57 -13.84 -9.08 -24.24
N PHE A 58 -14.08 -8.98 -25.55
CA PHE A 58 -15.23 -8.27 -26.12
C PHE A 58 -16.59 -8.87 -25.68
N GLU A 59 -16.65 -10.16 -25.37
CA GLU A 59 -17.86 -10.80 -24.84
C GLU A 59 -18.22 -10.24 -23.46
N ASN A 60 -17.22 -10.11 -22.59
CA ASN A 60 -17.37 -9.57 -21.24
C ASN A 60 -17.66 -8.08 -21.22
N TYR A 61 -17.20 -7.33 -22.24
CA TYR A 61 -17.55 -5.92 -22.43
C TYR A 61 -19.07 -5.69 -22.50
N ASN A 62 -19.81 -6.47 -23.28
CA ASN A 62 -21.26 -6.27 -23.42
C ASN A 62 -21.99 -6.49 -22.09
N LYS A 63 -21.53 -7.48 -21.32
CA LYS A 63 -22.01 -7.75 -19.96
C LYS A 63 -21.69 -6.60 -19.01
N ALA A 64 -20.47 -6.05 -19.11
CA ALA A 64 -20.04 -4.89 -18.32
C ALA A 64 -20.83 -3.63 -18.62
N PHE A 65 -20.98 -3.32 -19.91
CA PHE A 65 -21.81 -2.23 -20.40
C PHE A 65 -23.24 -2.35 -19.86
N ARG A 66 -23.86 -3.54 -19.98
CA ARG A 66 -25.20 -3.78 -19.47
C ARG A 66 -25.33 -3.46 -17.98
N TYR A 67 -24.47 -4.01 -17.12
CA TYR A 67 -24.54 -3.76 -15.68
C TYR A 67 -24.31 -2.29 -15.29
N ILE A 68 -23.42 -1.58 -16.00
CA ILE A 68 -23.13 -0.17 -15.71
C ILE A 68 -24.29 0.74 -16.11
N PHE A 69 -24.93 0.46 -17.26
CA PHE A 69 -26.00 1.32 -17.81
C PHE A 69 -27.41 0.94 -17.35
N ASP A 70 -27.68 -0.32 -16.96
CA ASP A 70 -28.99 -0.79 -16.47
C ASP A 70 -29.29 -0.42 -15.00
N ARG A 71 -28.56 0.55 -14.44
CA ARG A 71 -28.74 1.06 -13.07
C ARG A 71 -30.19 1.44 -12.72
N ILE A 72 -31.00 1.74 -13.73
CA ILE A 72 -32.37 2.23 -13.64
C ILE A 72 -33.41 1.09 -13.65
N ASN A 73 -33.08 -0.07 -14.22
CA ASN A 73 -34.05 -1.17 -14.43
C ASN A 73 -34.29 -2.03 -13.17
N GLY A 74 -33.50 -1.85 -12.12
CA GLY A 74 -33.82 -2.30 -10.76
C GLY A 74 -33.88 -3.82 -10.54
N ASP A 75 -33.40 -4.62 -11.49
CA ASP A 75 -33.35 -6.07 -11.31
C ASP A 75 -32.40 -6.48 -10.16
N GLU A 76 -32.56 -7.70 -9.67
CA GLU A 76 -31.81 -8.21 -8.52
C GLU A 76 -30.30 -8.32 -8.82
N GLU A 77 -29.94 -8.62 -10.08
CA GLU A 77 -28.53 -8.75 -10.50
C GLU A 77 -27.82 -7.39 -10.50
N ALA A 78 -28.43 -6.34 -11.03
CA ALA A 78 -27.89 -4.99 -11.04
C ALA A 78 -27.70 -4.47 -9.60
N ARG A 79 -28.67 -4.71 -8.70
CA ARG A 79 -28.52 -4.34 -7.28
C ARG A 79 -27.36 -5.08 -6.61
N LYS A 80 -27.22 -6.39 -6.87
CA LYS A 80 -26.09 -7.17 -6.37
C LYS A 80 -24.75 -6.65 -6.90
N PHE A 81 -24.69 -6.32 -8.18
CA PHE A 81 -23.50 -5.73 -8.81
C PHE A 81 -23.07 -4.44 -8.11
N PHE A 82 -23.98 -3.48 -7.88
CA PHE A 82 -23.63 -2.24 -7.18
C PHE A 82 -23.25 -2.45 -5.71
N GLN A 83 -23.83 -3.45 -5.04
CA GLN A 83 -23.43 -3.81 -3.68
C GLN A 83 -22.00 -4.38 -3.65
N ASP A 84 -21.69 -5.31 -4.54
CA ASP A 84 -20.35 -5.90 -4.64
C ASP A 84 -19.31 -4.85 -5.07
N ALA A 85 -19.70 -3.91 -5.93
CA ALA A 85 -18.88 -2.76 -6.31
C ALA A 85 -18.51 -1.89 -5.10
N PHE A 86 -19.47 -1.59 -4.25
CA PHE A 86 -19.22 -0.86 -3.00
C PHE A 86 -18.31 -1.65 -2.05
N ILE A 87 -18.49 -2.97 -1.95
CA ILE A 87 -17.62 -3.81 -1.13
C ILE A 87 -16.19 -3.82 -1.72
N ALA A 88 -16.04 -3.88 -3.03
CA ALA A 88 -14.73 -3.79 -3.69
C ALA A 88 -14.05 -2.44 -3.41
N GLU A 89 -14.79 -1.34 -3.46
CA GLU A 89 -14.31 0.00 -3.07
C GLU A 89 -13.79 0.02 -1.62
N ALA A 90 -14.59 -0.50 -0.69
CA ALA A 90 -14.21 -0.58 0.72
C ALA A 90 -12.93 -1.41 0.93
N ASN A 91 -12.77 -2.49 0.16
CA ASN A 91 -11.55 -3.29 0.16
C ASN A 91 -10.34 -2.50 -0.37
N ILE A 92 -10.48 -1.72 -1.46
CA ILE A 92 -9.38 -0.87 -1.97
C ILE A 92 -8.93 0.14 -0.91
N VAL A 93 -9.88 0.77 -0.21
CA VAL A 93 -9.57 1.70 0.87
C VAL A 93 -8.85 1.00 2.04
N ALA A 94 -9.34 -0.16 2.48
CA ALA A 94 -8.75 -0.94 3.56
C ALA A 94 -7.34 -1.47 3.22
N TYR A 95 -7.15 -1.94 1.99
CA TYR A 95 -5.84 -2.28 1.41
C TYR A 95 -4.88 -1.09 1.53
N SER A 96 -5.30 0.07 1.05
CA SER A 96 -4.46 1.27 0.97
C SER A 96 -4.04 1.74 2.36
N GLN A 97 -5.01 1.82 3.29
CA GLN A 97 -4.74 2.20 4.67
C GLN A 97 -3.79 1.22 5.38
N SER A 98 -3.92 -0.08 5.10
CA SER A 98 -3.07 -1.11 5.69
C SER A 98 -1.64 -1.03 5.17
N MET A 99 -1.46 -0.84 3.86
CA MET A 99 -0.14 -0.64 3.26
C MET A 99 0.54 0.64 3.77
N HIS A 100 -0.20 1.76 3.85
CA HIS A 100 0.35 2.99 4.39
C HIS A 100 0.76 2.84 5.86
N SER A 101 -0.07 2.18 6.68
CA SER A 101 0.25 1.90 8.08
C SER A 101 1.48 1.01 8.23
N ALA A 102 1.73 0.09 7.29
CA ALA A 102 2.93 -0.76 7.30
C ALA A 102 4.21 0.10 7.20
N PHE A 103 4.20 1.14 6.38
CA PHE A 103 5.31 2.10 6.27
C PHE A 103 5.53 2.90 7.57
N ASP A 104 4.44 3.29 8.25
CA ASP A 104 4.52 3.99 9.54
C ASP A 104 5.16 3.09 10.62
N ILE A 105 4.74 1.81 10.67
CA ILE A 105 5.32 0.81 11.59
C ILE A 105 6.79 0.54 11.25
N LEU A 106 7.13 0.43 9.97
CA LEU A 106 8.51 0.23 9.53
C LEU A 106 9.44 1.34 10.03
N GLY A 107 8.96 2.59 10.09
CA GLY A 107 9.70 3.68 10.70
C GLY A 107 10.05 3.43 12.17
N LYS A 108 9.12 2.85 12.94
CA LYS A 108 9.37 2.44 14.32
C LYS A 108 10.32 1.25 14.41
N VAL A 109 10.19 0.26 13.52
CA VAL A 109 11.14 -0.86 13.45
C VAL A 109 12.57 -0.34 13.29
N ILE A 110 12.80 0.59 12.36
CA ILE A 110 14.14 1.17 12.14
C ILE A 110 14.66 1.86 13.41
N ILE A 111 13.82 2.64 14.09
CA ILE A 111 14.21 3.36 15.32
C ILE A 111 14.66 2.37 16.40
N GLU A 112 13.87 1.33 16.63
CA GLU A 112 14.16 0.34 17.66
C GLU A 112 15.33 -0.58 17.26
N SER A 113 15.46 -0.94 15.99
CA SER A 113 16.57 -1.78 15.51
C SER A 113 17.92 -1.09 15.64
N LEU A 114 17.97 0.23 15.43
CA LEU A 114 19.21 1.02 15.52
C LEU A 114 19.43 1.66 16.89
N LYS A 115 18.47 1.52 17.83
CA LYS A 115 18.48 2.16 19.15
C LYS A 115 18.70 3.68 19.09
N ILE A 116 17.92 4.34 18.23
CA ILE A 116 18.02 5.79 17.95
C ILE A 116 16.81 6.59 18.45
N ASP A 117 16.02 6.03 19.36
CA ASP A 117 14.85 6.65 19.98
C ASP A 117 15.16 8.03 20.58
N HIS A 118 16.34 8.19 21.18
CA HIS A 118 16.84 9.45 21.73
C HIS A 118 16.96 10.61 20.71
N MET A 119 16.96 10.31 19.41
CA MET A 119 16.99 11.34 18.35
C MET A 119 15.61 11.98 18.06
N PHE A 120 14.55 11.44 18.67
CA PHE A 120 13.17 11.83 18.44
C PHE A 120 12.54 12.40 19.71
N HIS A 121 11.60 13.34 19.53
CA HIS A 121 10.84 13.86 20.67
C HIS A 121 9.78 12.84 21.12
N ALA A 122 9.43 12.88 22.41
CA ALA A 122 8.28 12.15 22.92
C ALA A 122 7.02 12.54 22.13
N ASN A 123 6.22 11.54 21.75
CA ASN A 123 4.98 11.69 20.95
C ASN A 123 5.15 12.30 19.56
N GLN A 124 6.37 12.38 19.03
CA GLN A 124 6.59 12.79 17.65
C GLN A 124 5.96 11.76 16.70
N ASN A 125 5.23 12.23 15.68
CA ASN A 125 4.76 11.37 14.60
C ASN A 125 5.96 10.76 13.86
N ILE A 126 5.99 9.43 13.76
CA ILE A 126 7.06 8.71 13.10
C ILE A 126 6.58 8.27 11.72
N TYR A 127 7.08 8.97 10.71
CA TYR A 127 6.96 8.62 9.30
C TYR A 127 8.34 8.24 8.76
N LEU A 128 8.42 7.39 7.73
CA LEU A 128 9.71 7.06 7.08
C LEU A 128 10.48 8.31 6.65
N PHE A 129 9.80 9.34 6.15
CA PHE A 129 10.45 10.61 5.79
C PHE A 129 11.16 11.26 6.98
N THR A 130 10.55 11.20 8.16
CA THR A 130 11.12 11.75 9.40
C THR A 130 12.35 10.94 9.83
N VAL A 131 12.25 9.60 9.79
CA VAL A 131 13.36 8.69 10.11
C VAL A 131 14.54 8.93 9.16
N LYS A 132 14.28 8.95 7.85
CA LYS A 132 15.28 9.26 6.82
C LYS A 132 16.03 10.55 7.11
N ASN A 133 15.30 11.64 7.37
CA ASN A 133 15.93 12.94 7.60
C ASN A 133 16.82 12.93 8.85
N LYS A 134 16.43 12.21 9.91
CA LYS A 134 17.25 12.03 11.11
C LYS A 134 18.52 11.23 10.83
N LEU A 135 18.39 10.07 10.18
CA LEU A 135 19.53 9.24 9.79
C LEU A 135 20.54 10.03 8.93
N LYS A 136 20.02 10.74 7.92
CA LYS A 136 20.82 11.57 7.01
C LYS A 136 21.52 12.73 7.72
N HIS A 137 20.81 13.44 8.61
CA HIS A 137 21.38 14.55 9.37
C HIS A 137 22.54 14.11 10.28
N HIS A 138 22.41 12.93 10.89
CA HIS A 138 23.46 12.36 11.76
C HIS A 138 24.51 11.53 11.00
N GLY A 139 24.36 11.33 9.69
CA GLY A 139 25.31 10.58 8.87
C GLY A 139 25.40 9.09 9.20
N ILE A 140 24.32 8.49 9.72
CA ILE A 140 24.29 7.08 10.12
C ILE A 140 23.40 6.25 9.18
N ALA A 141 23.73 4.96 9.04
CA ALA A 141 22.97 3.98 8.27
C ALA A 141 22.61 4.42 6.84
N ASN A 142 23.61 4.92 6.10
CA ASN A 142 23.43 5.45 4.74
C ASN A 142 22.81 4.44 3.76
N ASN A 143 23.05 3.14 3.94
CA ASN A 143 22.38 2.10 3.14
C ASN A 143 20.86 2.10 3.36
N ILE A 144 20.41 2.21 4.62
CA ILE A 144 19.00 2.31 4.96
C ILE A 144 18.40 3.62 4.41
N VAL A 145 19.13 4.73 4.51
CA VAL A 145 18.70 6.02 3.93
C VAL A 145 18.44 5.89 2.43
N THR A 146 19.32 5.24 1.67
CA THR A 146 19.16 5.02 0.23
C THR A 146 17.92 4.19 -0.09
N GLU A 147 17.66 3.12 0.65
CA GLU A 147 16.46 2.29 0.44
C GLU A 147 15.18 3.04 0.81
N ILE A 148 15.17 3.83 1.89
CA ILE A 148 14.03 4.70 2.21
C ILE A 148 13.83 5.74 1.11
N GLU A 149 14.89 6.41 0.63
CA GLU A 149 14.80 7.39 -0.46
C GLU A 149 14.22 6.77 -1.73
N THR A 150 14.63 5.56 -2.07
CA THR A 150 14.09 4.81 -3.21
C THR A 150 12.61 4.51 -3.02
N ALA A 151 12.22 4.03 -1.84
CA ALA A 151 10.83 3.68 -1.53
C ALA A 151 9.90 4.90 -1.53
N ILE A 152 10.30 6.02 -0.91
CA ILE A 152 9.42 7.21 -0.82
C ILE A 152 9.31 7.97 -2.14
N ASN A 153 10.30 7.83 -3.02
CA ASN A 153 10.30 8.48 -4.32
C ASN A 153 9.69 7.62 -5.43
N ASN A 154 9.35 6.35 -5.14
CA ASN A 154 8.61 5.49 -6.04
C ASN A 154 7.18 6.02 -6.25
N ASP A 155 6.72 6.04 -7.50
CA ASP A 155 5.45 6.66 -7.87
C ASP A 155 4.24 5.90 -7.31
N SER A 156 4.33 4.58 -7.20
CA SER A 156 3.31 3.73 -6.57
C SER A 156 3.14 4.08 -5.08
N TYR A 157 4.24 4.31 -4.36
CA TYR A 157 4.17 4.78 -2.98
C TYR A 157 3.63 6.22 -2.86
N LYS A 158 4.05 7.14 -3.73
CA LYS A 158 3.49 8.52 -3.75
C LYS A 158 1.99 8.49 -3.98
N TYR A 159 1.54 7.70 -4.95
CA TYR A 159 0.12 7.52 -5.24
C TYR A 159 -0.63 6.95 -4.04
N LEU A 160 -0.11 5.88 -3.42
CA LEU A 160 -0.68 5.29 -2.20
C LEU A 160 -0.80 6.32 -1.07
N ARG A 161 0.27 7.07 -0.80
CA ARG A 161 0.30 8.13 0.23
C ARG A 161 -0.75 9.20 -0.05
N ALA A 162 -0.81 9.70 -1.29
CA ALA A 162 -1.76 10.72 -1.67
C ALA A 162 -3.20 10.20 -1.57
N PHE A 163 -3.47 8.99 -2.09
CA PHE A 163 -4.77 8.33 -2.00
C PHE A 163 -5.24 8.21 -0.54
N VAL A 164 -4.41 7.68 0.35
CA VAL A 164 -4.77 7.49 1.77
C VAL A 164 -5.02 8.83 2.46
N ASN A 165 -4.18 9.83 2.22
CA ASN A 165 -4.34 11.12 2.89
C ASN A 165 -5.59 11.89 2.41
N VAL A 166 -5.90 11.84 1.11
CA VAL A 166 -7.16 12.43 0.60
C VAL A 166 -8.36 11.73 1.23
N ASN A 167 -8.41 10.40 1.20
CA ASN A 167 -9.50 9.61 1.79
C ASN A 167 -9.67 9.82 3.30
N LYS A 168 -8.57 10.04 4.02
CA LYS A 168 -8.57 10.22 5.48
C LYS A 168 -8.91 11.64 5.92
N HIS A 169 -8.42 12.65 5.20
CA HIS A 169 -8.40 14.03 5.67
C HIS A 169 -9.29 14.98 4.86
N LEU A 170 -9.66 14.63 3.64
CA LEU A 170 -10.39 15.52 2.74
C LEU A 170 -11.76 14.94 2.35
N CYS A 171 -11.77 13.84 1.59
CA CYS A 171 -12.98 13.20 1.10
C CYS A 171 -12.71 11.79 0.59
N LEU A 172 -13.74 10.94 0.56
CA LEU A 172 -13.69 9.64 -0.11
C LEU A 172 -13.51 9.84 -1.62
N LEU A 173 -12.42 9.30 -2.17
CA LEU A 173 -12.16 9.33 -3.60
C LEU A 173 -13.15 8.44 -4.34
N ARG A 174 -13.66 8.92 -5.47
CA ARG A 174 -14.60 8.16 -6.29
C ARG A 174 -13.86 7.09 -7.08
N ILE A 175 -14.40 5.87 -7.05
CA ILE A 175 -13.86 4.73 -7.80
C ILE A 175 -14.99 4.09 -8.64
N PRO A 176 -15.55 4.81 -9.63
CA PRO A 176 -16.64 4.30 -10.44
C PRO A 176 -16.25 3.05 -11.24
N HIS A 177 -17.24 2.20 -11.48
CA HIS A 177 -17.17 1.22 -12.55
C HIS A 177 -17.26 1.93 -13.89
N THR A 178 -16.24 1.72 -14.72
CA THR A 178 -16.03 2.42 -15.98
C THR A 178 -15.67 1.42 -17.06
N VAL A 179 -15.99 1.78 -18.30
CA VAL A 179 -15.68 1.03 -19.51
C VAL A 179 -15.07 2.03 -20.49
N GLU A 180 -13.89 1.73 -21.03
CA GLU A 180 -13.22 2.63 -21.98
C GLU A 180 -13.15 2.00 -23.36
N MET A 181 -13.94 2.54 -24.29
CA MET A 181 -13.89 2.12 -25.70
C MET A 181 -12.66 2.73 -26.39
N ASN A 182 -11.55 2.01 -26.34
CA ASN A 182 -10.41 2.28 -27.21
C ASN A 182 -10.56 1.49 -28.51
N ALA A 183 -10.19 2.05 -29.66
CA ALA A 183 -10.22 1.36 -30.96
C ALA A 183 -9.19 0.22 -31.10
N ALA A 184 -8.57 -0.20 -29.98
CA ALA A 184 -7.62 -1.29 -29.88
C ALA A 184 -8.33 -2.59 -29.48
N SER A 185 -7.64 -3.73 -29.60
CA SER A 185 -8.19 -5.08 -29.38
C SER A 185 -8.62 -5.38 -27.94
N GLU A 186 -8.22 -4.55 -26.97
CA GLU A 186 -8.58 -4.68 -25.56
C GLU A 186 -9.43 -3.48 -25.14
N ILE A 187 -10.62 -3.77 -24.60
CA ILE A 187 -11.54 -2.74 -24.10
C ILE A 187 -11.55 -2.84 -22.58
N PRO A 188 -10.70 -2.09 -21.87
CA PRO A 188 -10.58 -2.23 -20.43
C PRO A 188 -11.88 -1.76 -19.76
N PHE A 189 -12.31 -2.56 -18.79
CA PHE A 189 -13.45 -2.24 -17.94
C PHE A 189 -13.13 -2.60 -16.49
N GLY A 190 -13.89 -2.02 -15.57
CA GLY A 190 -13.79 -2.28 -14.14
C GLY A 190 -13.75 -1.01 -13.32
N MET A 191 -13.19 -1.09 -12.13
CA MET A 191 -13.09 0.06 -11.23
C MET A 191 -11.92 0.96 -11.60
N LYS A 192 -12.18 2.25 -11.78
CA LYS A 192 -11.15 3.25 -12.07
C LYS A 192 -11.17 4.33 -10.99
N ILE A 193 -10.03 4.58 -10.37
CA ILE A 193 -9.86 5.68 -9.41
C ILE A 193 -9.84 6.98 -10.21
N GLU A 194 -10.77 7.89 -9.91
CA GLU A 194 -10.82 9.21 -10.56
C GLU A 194 -9.54 10.01 -10.28
N PRO A 195 -9.13 10.93 -11.17
CA PRO A 195 -7.97 11.76 -10.92
C PRO A 195 -8.22 12.68 -9.73
N PHE A 196 -7.16 13.00 -8.98
CA PHE A 196 -7.27 13.81 -7.77
C PHE A 196 -6.04 14.69 -7.53
N LEU A 197 -6.21 15.68 -6.66
CA LEU A 197 -5.16 16.64 -6.28
C LEU A 197 -4.76 16.41 -4.82
N TYR A 198 -3.47 16.35 -4.55
CA TYR A 198 -2.93 16.29 -3.19
C TYR A 198 -1.60 17.05 -3.11
N GLU A 199 -1.43 17.92 -2.11
CA GLU A 199 -0.21 18.74 -1.92
C GLU A 199 0.24 19.52 -3.20
N ASN A 200 -0.72 19.99 -4.01
CA ASN A 200 -0.51 20.65 -5.32
C ASN A 200 0.02 19.74 -6.45
N GLU A 201 0.02 18.43 -6.25
CA GLU A 201 0.38 17.43 -7.26
C GLU A 201 -0.87 16.74 -7.82
N HIS A 202 -0.96 16.68 -9.15
CA HIS A 202 -2.05 16.03 -9.87
C HIS A 202 -1.76 14.55 -10.08
N PHE A 203 -2.56 13.69 -9.46
CA PHE A 203 -2.51 12.24 -9.64
C PHE A 203 -3.51 11.84 -10.72
N GLN A 204 -2.99 11.19 -11.77
CA GLN A 204 -3.81 10.70 -12.88
C GLN A 204 -4.73 9.57 -12.43
N GLU A 205 -5.82 9.39 -13.17
CA GLU A 205 -6.70 8.25 -12.99
C GLU A 205 -5.97 6.92 -13.18
N LYS A 206 -6.44 5.89 -12.48
CA LYS A 206 -5.78 4.59 -12.46
C LYS A 206 -6.77 3.45 -12.31
N TRP A 207 -6.60 2.39 -13.08
CA TRP A 207 -7.39 1.18 -12.89
C TRP A 207 -7.07 0.56 -11.53
N ALA A 208 -8.10 0.35 -10.72
CA ALA A 208 -7.95 -0.18 -9.38
C ALA A 208 -7.26 -1.56 -9.37
N ARG A 209 -7.49 -2.37 -10.41
CA ARG A 209 -6.85 -3.69 -10.54
C ARG A 209 -5.32 -3.63 -10.52
N TYR A 210 -4.71 -2.64 -11.19
CA TYR A 210 -3.25 -2.47 -11.19
C TYR A 210 -2.77 -1.90 -9.85
N PHE A 211 -3.53 -0.94 -9.30
CA PHE A 211 -3.22 -0.35 -7.99
C PHE A 211 -3.18 -1.42 -6.88
N VAL A 212 -4.14 -2.35 -6.85
CA VAL A 212 -4.17 -3.39 -5.80
C VAL A 212 -3.26 -4.59 -6.10
N THR A 213 -2.66 -4.71 -7.28
CA THR A 213 -1.83 -5.89 -7.65
C THR A 213 -0.38 -5.51 -7.91
N GLU A 214 -0.10 -4.85 -9.03
CA GLU A 214 1.24 -4.46 -9.44
C GLU A 214 1.88 -3.52 -8.42
N GLU A 215 1.16 -2.48 -8.03
CA GLU A 215 1.66 -1.50 -7.05
C GLU A 215 1.75 -2.08 -5.64
N PHE A 216 0.85 -3.01 -5.28
CA PHE A 216 1.01 -3.78 -4.04
C PHE A 216 2.36 -4.52 -4.01
N ASN A 217 2.73 -5.19 -5.11
CA ASN A 217 3.97 -5.95 -5.18
C ASN A 217 5.18 -5.02 -5.08
N GLU A 218 5.21 -3.91 -5.82
CA GLU A 218 6.29 -2.93 -5.78
C GLU A 218 6.48 -2.30 -4.39
N ILE A 219 5.38 -1.91 -3.75
CA ILE A 219 5.40 -1.27 -2.43
C ILE A 219 5.82 -2.29 -1.37
N SER A 220 5.34 -3.53 -1.46
CA SER A 220 5.75 -4.61 -0.54
C SER A 220 7.22 -4.97 -0.70
N GLU A 221 7.73 -5.01 -1.93
CA GLU A 221 9.15 -5.24 -2.20
C GLU A 221 10.03 -4.14 -1.60
N SER A 222 9.56 -2.89 -1.62
CA SER A 222 10.27 -1.77 -0.99
C SER A 222 10.41 -1.94 0.53
N ILE A 223 9.37 -2.45 1.21
CA ILE A 223 9.45 -2.78 2.64
C ILE A 223 10.51 -3.86 2.90
N VAL A 224 10.53 -4.90 2.06
CA VAL A 224 11.51 -6.00 2.17
C VAL A 224 12.93 -5.50 1.94
N LYS A 225 13.16 -4.62 0.96
CA LYS A 225 14.47 -4.01 0.68
C LYS A 225 14.98 -3.18 1.86
N ILE A 226 14.12 -2.33 2.42
CA ILE A 226 14.46 -1.56 3.63
C ILE A 226 14.79 -2.52 4.78
N GLY A 227 13.95 -3.54 5.00
CA GLY A 227 14.16 -4.55 6.03
C GLY A 227 15.51 -5.27 5.94
N ASN A 228 15.85 -5.76 4.75
CA ASN A 228 17.14 -6.39 4.50
C ASN A 228 18.30 -5.41 4.70
N SER A 229 18.15 -4.15 4.31
CA SER A 229 19.16 -3.13 4.57
C SER A 229 19.37 -2.87 6.07
N ILE A 230 18.35 -3.07 6.92
CA ILE A 230 18.52 -3.00 8.38
C ILE A 230 19.38 -4.19 8.84
N ASN A 231 19.07 -5.42 8.42
CA ASN A 231 19.84 -6.61 8.76
C ASN A 231 21.31 -6.44 8.34
N ASP A 232 21.55 -5.99 7.12
CA ASP A 232 22.91 -5.80 6.60
C ASP A 232 23.68 -4.70 7.33
N HIS A 233 23.00 -3.63 7.75
CA HIS A 233 23.63 -2.59 8.56
C HIS A 233 24.08 -3.10 9.93
N LEU A 234 23.31 -4.01 10.54
CA LEU A 234 23.59 -4.53 11.87
C LEU A 234 24.69 -5.59 11.89
N LYS A 235 24.96 -6.24 10.76
CA LYS A 235 26.07 -7.21 10.60
C LYS A 235 27.46 -6.57 10.61
N ILE A 236 27.54 -5.26 10.37
CA ILE A 236 28.77 -4.45 10.40
C ILE A 236 29.05 -4.00 11.84
#